data_AF-A0A7R8UP76-F1
#
_entry.id   AF-A0A7R8UP76-F1
#
_cell.length_a   1.000
_cell.length_b   1.000
_cell.length_c   1.000
_cell.angle_alpha   90.00
_cell.angle_beta   90.00
_cell.angle_gamma   90.00
#
_symmetry.space_group_name_H-M   'P 1'
#
loop_
_entity.id
_entity.type
_entity.pdbx_description
1 polymer ?
#
loop_
_entity_poly.entity_id
_entity_poly.type
_entity_poly.pdbx_seq_one_letter_code
_entity_poly.pdbx_strand_id
1 'polypeptide(L)'
;MNAVIALCHFCEAHGPCAIFCTQTLRDTKVEELSPDAQALNKNCAACNSIGTTSGYSSKDAESNATFLSTQIPVFQEVVTLVKHASVRSLSCEVNSNKDGGFVFFGDTNRGHVLSHTFNISDRTARGFNRLFSIIILMKDKFFLLNIQPFLAENLRRISQELQSYARKVYTTEESINGSERDHRLSGGQPVSQVPRSLQDLTGEKHIFGILHSHFSWVLLAGSRFLTEHVTFGNLPWLVPNIDIERSYVSLNREELLLQKSIMNDDDDDDMLSYHSLRNLKEILKSDFISACYCAICGVQIVLRGPTAKTYHLMMCLRLLLPEQMHKVTKMNCSQYLSPSEFRIITVPPEVAVPQPNNSIFRIDFVGNNNSVSVKWLGELPCKWPDLMTKVIRAVDEPLFNDTVLEKQLKVLVQEWKNKITCINQVQSSSDQAKLKRILGIQPHDTKVVEYWSKYL
;
A
#
# COMPACT_ATOMS: atom_id res chain seq x y z
N MET A 1 -6.38 5.74 -12.91
CA MET A 1 -6.13 5.09 -14.20
C MET A 1 -5.03 5.92 -14.85
N ASN A 2 -3.93 5.30 -15.28
CA ASN A 2 -2.88 6.02 -15.99
C ASN A 2 -3.22 6.03 -17.49
N ALA A 3 -3.93 7.07 -17.91
CA ALA A 3 -4.46 7.22 -19.26
C ALA A 3 -4.51 8.70 -19.62
N VAL A 4 -4.60 8.97 -20.92
CA VAL A 4 -4.87 10.31 -21.45
C VAL A 4 -6.24 10.28 -22.11
N ILE A 5 -7.14 11.14 -21.65
CA ILE A 5 -8.42 11.37 -22.32
C ILE A 5 -8.29 12.64 -23.15
N ALA A 6 -8.59 12.57 -24.45
CA ALA A 6 -8.52 13.74 -25.31
C ALA A 6 -9.80 13.92 -26.13
N LEU A 7 -10.28 15.16 -26.19
CA LEU A 7 -11.29 15.59 -27.15
C LEU A 7 -10.57 16.02 -28.44
N CYS A 8 -10.95 15.40 -29.54
CA CYS A 8 -10.44 15.64 -30.88
C CYS A 8 -11.56 16.19 -31.77
N HIS A 9 -11.19 16.99 -32.76
CA HIS A 9 -12.11 17.42 -33.81
C HIS A 9 -11.45 17.38 -35.18
N PHE A 10 -12.27 17.19 -36.21
CA PHE A 10 -11.84 17.32 -37.59
C PHE A 10 -12.02 18.78 -38.03
N CYS A 11 -10.92 19.51 -38.14
CA CYS A 11 -10.92 20.87 -38.67
C CYS A 11 -10.91 20.82 -40.20
N GLU A 12 -11.85 21.50 -40.87
CA GLU A 12 -11.82 21.58 -42.34
C GLU A 12 -10.55 22.28 -42.87
N ALA A 13 -9.99 23.22 -42.11
CA ALA A 13 -8.77 23.94 -42.49
C ALA A 13 -7.47 23.21 -42.10
N HIS A 14 -7.46 22.46 -41.00
CA HIS A 14 -6.23 21.92 -40.41
C HIS A 14 -6.20 20.38 -40.28
N GLY A 15 -7.29 19.70 -40.65
CA GLY A 15 -7.47 18.27 -40.45
C GLY A 15 -7.73 17.87 -38.99
N PRO A 16 -7.55 16.58 -38.66
CA PRO A 16 -7.71 16.04 -37.31
C PRO A 16 -6.76 16.68 -36.29
N CYS A 17 -7.30 17.13 -35.16
CA CYS A 17 -6.47 17.57 -34.03
C CYS A 17 -7.14 17.32 -32.67
N ALA A 18 -6.33 17.03 -31.66
CA ALA A 18 -6.75 17.13 -30.27
C ALA A 18 -6.85 18.61 -29.86
N ILE A 19 -7.93 18.97 -29.17
CA ILE A 19 -8.18 20.34 -28.70
C ILE A 19 -8.22 20.43 -27.17
N PHE A 20 -8.38 19.31 -26.46
CA PHE A 20 -8.42 19.30 -25.00
C PHE A 20 -8.01 17.93 -24.47
N CYS A 21 -6.99 17.88 -23.61
CA CYS A 21 -6.39 16.66 -23.09
C CYS A 21 -6.37 16.68 -21.56
N THR A 22 -6.82 15.61 -20.92
CA THR A 22 -6.74 15.39 -19.47
C THR A 22 -5.83 14.22 -19.15
N GLN A 23 -4.90 14.43 -18.23
CA GLN A 23 -3.90 13.45 -17.82
C GLN A 23 -3.90 13.29 -16.29
N THR A 24 -3.58 12.09 -15.82
CA THR A 24 -3.34 11.83 -14.39
C THR A 24 -1.86 12.04 -14.06
N LEU A 25 -1.56 12.89 -13.09
CA LEU A 25 -0.25 13.13 -12.51
C LEU A 25 -0.24 12.53 -11.09
N ARG A 26 0.72 11.64 -10.81
CA ARG A 26 0.87 11.02 -9.49
C ARG A 26 2.04 11.61 -8.71
N ASP A 27 3.22 11.65 -9.33
CA ASP A 27 4.47 12.05 -8.65
C ASP A 27 5.06 13.35 -9.20
N THR A 28 4.53 13.87 -10.31
CA THR A 28 5.01 15.10 -10.93
C THR A 28 4.27 16.29 -10.37
N LYS A 29 5.02 17.25 -9.81
CA LYS A 29 4.48 18.53 -9.38
C LYS A 29 4.11 19.37 -10.58
N VAL A 30 2.97 20.06 -10.50
CA VAL A 30 2.50 20.93 -11.59
C VAL A 30 3.48 22.09 -11.82
N GLU A 31 4.16 22.55 -10.77
CA GLU A 31 5.15 23.63 -10.85
C GLU A 31 6.43 23.26 -11.62
N GLU A 32 6.73 21.96 -11.76
CA GLU A 32 7.90 21.45 -12.49
C GLU A 32 7.61 21.25 -13.99
N LEU A 33 6.36 21.45 -14.40
CA LEU A 33 5.95 21.32 -15.79
C LEU A 33 6.16 22.65 -16.52
N SER A 34 7.21 22.71 -17.36
CA SER A 34 7.32 23.75 -18.37
C SER A 34 6.56 23.32 -19.62
N PRO A 35 5.39 23.90 -19.95
CA PRO A 35 4.82 23.71 -21.27
C PRO A 35 5.79 24.36 -22.26
N ASP A 36 6.61 23.55 -22.94
CA ASP A 36 7.39 24.03 -24.08
C ASP A 36 6.40 24.46 -25.15
N ALA A 37 6.06 25.75 -25.14
CA ALA A 37 5.11 26.39 -26.04
C ALA A 37 5.64 26.53 -27.48
N GLN A 38 6.58 25.68 -27.87
CA GLN A 38 7.14 25.63 -29.22
C GLN A 38 6.44 24.54 -30.05
N ALA A 39 5.17 24.78 -30.41
CA ALA A 39 4.60 24.47 -31.72
C ALA A 39 3.07 24.57 -31.70
N LEU A 40 2.53 25.11 -32.80
CA LEU A 40 1.11 25.15 -33.19
C LEU A 40 0.29 26.32 -32.63
N ASN A 41 0.79 27.54 -32.83
CA ASN A 41 -0.08 28.72 -32.82
C ASN A 41 -0.96 28.69 -34.09
N LYS A 42 -1.99 27.85 -34.08
CA LYS A 42 -3.06 27.90 -35.08
C LYS A 42 -4.06 28.94 -34.59
N ASN A 43 -4.12 30.10 -35.25
CA ASN A 43 -5.11 31.17 -35.01
C ASN A 43 -6.54 30.75 -35.41
N CYS A 44 -6.92 29.50 -35.19
CA CYS A 44 -8.18 28.92 -35.58
C CYS A 44 -9.06 28.77 -34.35
N ALA A 45 -10.19 29.49 -34.31
CA ALA A 45 -11.14 29.42 -33.19
C ALA A 45 -11.66 27.99 -32.95
N ALA A 46 -11.84 27.17 -34.00
CA ALA A 46 -12.25 25.77 -33.87
C ALA A 46 -11.17 24.85 -33.27
N CYS A 47 -9.89 25.17 -33.46
CA CYS A 47 -8.77 24.37 -32.93
C CYS A 47 -8.32 24.81 -31.54
N ASN A 48 -8.76 25.99 -31.07
CA ASN A 48 -8.35 26.57 -29.79
C ASN A 48 -9.37 26.22 -28.71
N SER A 49 -8.89 25.84 -27.52
CA SER A 49 -9.74 25.56 -26.35
C SER A 49 -9.57 26.61 -25.26
N ILE A 50 -8.55 26.42 -24.42
CA ILE A 50 -8.21 27.25 -23.26
C ILE A 50 -6.87 27.96 -23.43
N GLY A 51 -6.24 27.84 -24.61
CA GLY A 51 -4.90 28.34 -24.89
C GLY A 51 -3.80 27.37 -24.46
N THR A 52 -2.55 27.81 -24.69
CA THR A 52 -1.34 27.00 -24.44
C THR A 52 -0.73 27.21 -23.05
N THR A 53 -1.11 28.30 -22.37
CA THR A 53 -0.54 28.69 -21.07
C THR A 53 -1.45 28.41 -19.89
N SER A 54 -2.71 28.03 -20.15
CA SER A 54 -3.73 27.83 -19.13
C SER A 54 -4.18 26.37 -19.09
N GLY A 55 -4.53 25.90 -17.90
CA GLY A 55 -4.99 24.54 -17.66
C GLY A 55 -5.95 24.47 -16.47
N TYR A 56 -6.71 23.39 -16.40
CA TYR A 56 -7.51 23.04 -15.21
C TYR A 56 -6.79 21.96 -14.41
N SER A 57 -6.75 22.10 -13.09
CA SER A 57 -6.20 21.10 -12.19
C SER A 57 -7.23 20.75 -11.13
N SER A 58 -7.46 19.46 -10.89
CA SER A 58 -8.22 18.95 -9.76
C SER A 58 -7.41 17.88 -9.05
N LYS A 59 -7.59 17.77 -7.73
CA LYS A 59 -6.84 16.83 -6.90
C LYS A 59 -7.81 15.99 -6.06
N ASP A 60 -7.64 14.68 -6.10
CA ASP A 60 -8.34 13.76 -5.22
C ASP A 60 -7.59 13.65 -3.88
N ALA A 61 -8.27 13.95 -2.77
CA ALA A 61 -7.67 13.93 -1.44
C ALA A 61 -7.34 12.51 -0.97
N GLU A 62 -8.12 11.52 -1.40
CA GLU A 62 -7.97 10.13 -0.95
C GLU A 62 -6.84 9.41 -1.68
N SER A 63 -6.78 9.48 -3.02
CA SER A 63 -5.70 8.85 -3.80
C SER A 63 -4.47 9.74 -4.00
N ASN A 64 -4.52 11.01 -3.56
CA ASN A 64 -3.51 12.03 -3.83
C ASN A 64 -3.25 12.27 -5.33
N ALA A 65 -4.10 11.74 -6.22
CA ALA A 65 -3.96 11.87 -7.66
C ALA A 65 -4.35 13.29 -8.11
N THR A 66 -3.55 13.88 -8.99
CA THR A 66 -3.83 15.17 -9.61
C THR A 66 -4.24 14.95 -11.05
N PHE A 67 -5.33 15.56 -11.50
CA PHE A 67 -5.80 15.52 -12.88
C PHE A 67 -5.57 16.88 -13.51
N LEU A 68 -4.78 16.91 -14.59
CA LEU A 68 -4.43 18.14 -15.29
C LEU A 68 -5.03 18.11 -16.70
N SER A 69 -5.81 19.14 -17.02
CA SER A 69 -6.34 19.37 -18.36
C SER A 69 -5.69 20.56 -19.04
N THR A 70 -5.22 20.37 -20.26
CA THR A 70 -4.53 21.36 -21.09
C THR A 70 -4.94 21.20 -22.56
N GLN A 71 -4.69 22.19 -23.41
CA GLN A 71 -4.98 22.05 -24.84
C GLN A 71 -4.12 20.96 -25.50
N ILE A 72 -2.83 20.93 -25.14
CA ILE A 72 -1.82 20.00 -25.64
C ILE A 72 -1.28 19.20 -24.45
N PRO A 73 -1.05 17.88 -24.58
CA PRO A 73 -0.45 17.10 -23.51
C PRO A 73 0.89 17.69 -23.05
N VAL A 74 1.12 17.69 -21.74
CA VAL A 74 2.28 18.34 -21.13
C VAL A 74 3.59 17.60 -21.40
N PHE A 75 3.54 16.28 -21.61
CA PHE A 75 4.73 15.49 -21.94
C PHE A 75 4.89 15.38 -23.45
N GLN A 76 6.07 15.77 -23.96
CA GLN A 76 6.35 15.79 -25.40
C GLN A 76 6.16 14.43 -26.08
N GLU A 77 6.53 13.35 -25.40
CA GLU A 77 6.31 11.99 -25.89
C GLU A 77 4.81 11.71 -26.11
N VAL A 78 3.96 12.14 -25.17
CA VAL A 78 2.51 11.97 -25.22
C VAL A 78 1.89 12.82 -26.34
N VAL A 79 2.43 14.02 -26.63
CA VAL A 79 1.95 14.88 -27.74
C VAL A 79 1.93 14.11 -29.06
N THR A 80 3.02 13.38 -29.37
CA THR A 80 3.10 12.61 -30.61
C THR A 80 2.10 11.46 -30.66
N LEU A 81 1.88 10.78 -29.53
CA LEU A 81 0.94 9.67 -29.41
C LEU A 81 -0.50 10.13 -29.58
N VAL A 82 -0.88 11.22 -28.90
CA VAL A 82 -2.22 11.81 -29.00
C VAL A 82 -2.47 12.31 -30.42
N LYS A 83 -1.51 13.00 -31.04
CA LYS A 83 -1.63 13.47 -32.43
C LYS A 83 -1.89 12.30 -33.40
N HIS A 84 -1.14 11.21 -33.26
CA HIS A 84 -1.35 10.01 -34.07
C HIS A 84 -2.71 9.36 -33.81
N ALA A 85 -3.13 9.27 -32.54
CA ALA A 85 -4.43 8.74 -32.15
C ALA A 85 -5.59 9.58 -32.72
N SER A 86 -5.49 10.91 -32.69
CA SER A 86 -6.48 11.82 -33.28
C SER A 86 -6.64 11.62 -34.79
N VAL A 87 -5.54 11.48 -35.52
CA VAL A 87 -5.57 11.25 -36.98
C VAL A 87 -6.24 9.93 -37.30
N ARG A 88 -5.86 8.84 -36.63
CA ARG A 88 -6.48 7.54 -36.87
C ARG A 88 -7.97 7.56 -36.56
N SER A 89 -8.33 8.08 -35.38
CA SER A 89 -9.71 8.15 -34.88
C SER A 89 -10.66 8.90 -35.83
N LEU A 90 -10.20 9.99 -36.45
CA LEU A 90 -11.03 10.87 -37.27
C LEU A 90 -10.90 10.64 -38.78
N SER A 91 -9.90 9.87 -39.25
CA SER A 91 -9.63 9.73 -40.69
C SER A 91 -9.38 8.31 -41.19
N CYS A 92 -9.04 7.36 -40.34
CA CYS A 92 -8.72 5.99 -40.76
C CYS A 92 -9.74 4.98 -40.24
N GLU A 93 -10.15 5.12 -38.98
CA GLU A 93 -11.05 4.19 -38.34
C GLU A 93 -12.51 4.53 -38.67
N VAL A 94 -13.21 3.59 -39.30
CA VAL A 94 -14.61 3.78 -39.69
C VAL A 94 -15.49 2.99 -38.74
N ASN A 95 -16.48 3.67 -38.18
CA ASN A 95 -17.55 3.03 -37.43
C ASN A 95 -18.79 2.90 -38.32
N SER A 96 -19.31 1.67 -38.43
CA SER A 96 -20.50 1.36 -39.22
C SER A 96 -21.82 1.80 -38.56
N ASN A 97 -21.80 2.08 -37.25
CA ASN A 97 -22.99 2.44 -36.49
C ASN A 97 -23.29 3.94 -36.58
N LYS A 98 -24.52 4.27 -37.03
CA LYS A 98 -24.97 5.67 -37.24
C LYS A 98 -25.04 6.52 -35.97
N ASP A 99 -25.17 5.90 -34.80
CA ASP A 99 -25.35 6.61 -33.51
C ASP A 99 -24.05 6.94 -32.76
N GLY A 100 -22.89 6.77 -33.42
CA GLY A 100 -21.58 6.87 -32.74
C GLY A 100 -21.26 5.57 -32.01
N GLY A 101 -20.07 5.05 -32.24
CA GLY A 101 -19.68 3.71 -31.84
C GLY A 101 -18.21 3.71 -31.46
N PHE A 102 -17.84 2.70 -30.67
CA PHE A 102 -16.52 2.61 -30.09
C PHE A 102 -15.61 1.83 -31.01
N VAL A 103 -14.50 2.44 -31.39
CA VAL A 103 -13.43 1.77 -32.11
C VAL A 103 -12.25 1.59 -31.17
N PHE A 104 -11.79 0.35 -31.03
CA PHE A 104 -10.53 0.04 -30.38
C PHE A 104 -9.44 -0.14 -31.44
N PHE A 105 -8.29 0.50 -31.25
CA PHE A 105 -7.13 0.33 -32.12
C PHE A 105 -5.83 0.63 -31.38
N GLY A 106 -4.68 0.32 -31.98
CA GLY A 106 -3.36 0.69 -31.45
C GLY A 106 -2.40 -0.49 -31.38
N ASP A 107 -1.19 -0.21 -30.89
CA ASP A 107 -0.06 -1.13 -30.87
C ASP A 107 0.81 -0.91 -29.63
N THR A 108 1.73 -1.82 -29.36
CA THR A 108 2.58 -1.78 -28.17
C THR A 108 3.50 -0.55 -28.13
N ASN A 109 3.89 -0.02 -29.29
CA ASN A 109 4.81 1.12 -29.36
C ASN A 109 4.07 2.43 -29.09
N ARG A 110 2.95 2.66 -29.78
CA ARG A 110 2.17 3.91 -29.74
C ARG A 110 1.10 3.92 -28.66
N GLY A 111 0.83 2.78 -28.05
CA GLY A 111 -0.27 2.59 -27.11
C GLY A 111 -1.57 2.19 -27.79
N HIS A 112 -2.55 1.88 -26.95
CA HIS A 112 -3.88 1.43 -27.31
C HIS A 112 -4.89 2.53 -27.06
N VAL A 113 -5.84 2.67 -27.98
CA VAL A 113 -6.82 3.76 -28.03
C VAL A 113 -8.21 3.18 -28.09
N LEU A 114 -9.09 3.68 -27.21
CA LEU A 114 -10.53 3.55 -27.33
C LEU A 114 -11.09 4.88 -27.82
N SER A 115 -11.73 4.89 -28.99
CA SER A 115 -12.22 6.08 -29.67
C SER A 115 -13.74 6.09 -29.76
N HIS A 116 -14.35 7.21 -29.37
CA HIS A 116 -15.79 7.47 -29.50
C HIS A 116 -16.03 8.67 -30.39
N THR A 117 -16.40 8.42 -31.64
CA THR A 117 -16.63 9.45 -32.65
C THR A 117 -18.10 9.83 -32.72
N PHE A 118 -18.41 11.13 -32.77
CA PHE A 118 -19.77 11.67 -32.79
C PHE A 118 -19.85 13.01 -33.54
N ASN A 119 -21.05 13.36 -33.99
CA ASN A 119 -21.31 14.61 -34.70
C ASN A 119 -21.94 15.65 -33.78
N ILE A 120 -21.52 16.91 -33.92
CA ILE A 120 -22.11 18.08 -33.27
C ILE A 120 -22.77 18.94 -34.35
N SER A 121 -24.04 19.31 -34.17
CA SER A 121 -24.77 20.14 -35.12
C SER A 121 -24.18 21.55 -35.19
N ASP A 122 -23.98 22.04 -36.40
CA ASP A 122 -23.47 23.38 -36.68
C ASP A 122 -24.09 23.90 -37.98
N ARG A 123 -24.89 24.97 -37.89
CA ARG A 123 -25.56 25.58 -39.05
C ARG A 123 -24.61 26.11 -40.13
N THR A 124 -23.43 26.57 -39.75
CA THR A 124 -22.41 27.14 -40.65
C THR A 124 -21.50 26.07 -41.28
N ALA A 125 -21.50 24.85 -40.74
CA ALA A 125 -20.64 23.77 -41.23
C ALA A 125 -21.22 23.09 -42.47
N ARG A 126 -20.33 22.53 -43.30
CA ARG A 126 -20.76 21.70 -44.44
C ARG A 126 -21.52 20.47 -43.95
N GLY A 127 -22.74 20.27 -44.45
CA GLY A 127 -23.58 19.14 -44.01
C GLY A 127 -24.17 19.32 -42.61
N PHE A 128 -24.16 20.56 -42.09
CA PHE A 128 -24.77 20.98 -40.84
C PHE A 128 -24.23 20.30 -39.57
N ASN A 129 -23.05 19.67 -39.67
CA ASN A 129 -22.45 18.94 -38.58
C ASN A 129 -20.93 19.08 -38.60
N ARG A 130 -20.30 19.06 -37.43
CA ARG A 130 -18.86 18.91 -37.23
C ARG A 130 -18.55 17.58 -36.56
N LEU A 131 -17.48 16.94 -37.02
CA LEU A 131 -17.04 15.64 -36.50
C LEU A 131 -16.10 15.83 -35.31
N PHE A 132 -16.45 15.22 -34.19
CA PHE A 132 -15.67 15.17 -32.97
C PHE A 132 -15.39 13.73 -32.57
N SER A 133 -14.36 13.53 -31.73
CA SER A 133 -14.11 12.24 -31.11
C SER A 133 -13.53 12.41 -29.71
N ILE A 134 -14.00 11.61 -28.75
CA ILE A 134 -13.33 11.45 -27.46
C ILE A 134 -12.49 10.19 -27.53
N ILE A 135 -11.19 10.32 -27.32
CA ILE A 135 -10.25 9.20 -27.30
C ILE A 135 -9.71 8.98 -25.89
N ILE A 136 -9.49 7.72 -25.53
CA ILE A 136 -8.78 7.30 -24.32
C ILE A 136 -7.55 6.52 -24.76
N LEU A 137 -6.36 7.07 -24.50
CA LEU A 137 -5.07 6.48 -24.82
C LEU A 137 -4.48 5.84 -23.55
N MET A 138 -4.12 4.56 -23.64
CA MET A 138 -3.48 3.78 -22.57
C MET A 138 -2.36 2.90 -23.12
N LYS A 139 -1.34 2.61 -22.30
CA LYS A 139 -0.30 1.62 -22.64
C LYS A 139 -0.75 0.18 -22.39
N ASP A 140 -1.65 -0.03 -21.43
CA ASP A 140 -2.18 -1.36 -21.10
C ASP A 140 -3.39 -1.71 -21.96
N LYS A 141 -3.20 -2.68 -22.87
CA LYS A 141 -4.26 -3.22 -23.73
C LYS A 141 -5.38 -3.90 -22.94
N PHE A 142 -5.00 -4.79 -22.02
CA PHE A 142 -5.95 -5.69 -21.37
C PHE A 142 -6.80 -4.92 -20.37
N PHE A 143 -6.20 -4.02 -19.61
CA PHE A 143 -6.94 -3.15 -18.72
C PHE A 143 -7.95 -2.31 -19.50
N LEU A 144 -7.54 -1.64 -20.60
CA LEU A 144 -8.42 -0.81 -21.41
C LEU A 144 -9.62 -1.60 -21.98
N LEU A 145 -9.38 -2.82 -22.47
CA LEU A 145 -10.44 -3.68 -23.01
C LEU A 145 -11.38 -4.20 -21.92
N ASN A 146 -10.86 -4.57 -20.74
CA ASN A 146 -11.68 -5.07 -19.64
C ASN A 146 -12.63 -3.99 -19.06
N ILE A 147 -12.19 -2.73 -19.03
CA ILE A 147 -13.02 -1.61 -18.56
C ILE A 147 -13.80 -0.92 -19.70
N GLN A 148 -13.68 -1.41 -20.93
CA GLN A 148 -14.28 -0.79 -22.11
C GLN A 148 -15.80 -0.54 -21.97
N PRO A 149 -16.62 -1.46 -21.43
CA PRO A 149 -18.05 -1.20 -21.28
C PRO A 149 -18.36 0.00 -20.38
N PHE A 150 -17.60 0.15 -19.28
CA PHE A 150 -17.70 1.29 -18.37
C PHE A 150 -17.27 2.59 -19.07
N LEU A 151 -16.13 2.58 -19.77
CA LEU A 151 -15.66 3.76 -20.49
C LEU A 151 -16.65 4.17 -21.58
N ALA A 152 -17.17 3.19 -22.32
CA ALA A 152 -18.11 3.44 -23.41
C ALA A 152 -19.39 4.13 -22.94
N GLU A 153 -19.98 3.64 -21.85
CA GLU A 153 -21.18 4.26 -21.28
C GLU A 153 -20.95 5.73 -20.91
N ASN A 154 -19.82 6.04 -20.28
CA ASN A 154 -19.52 7.39 -19.83
C ASN A 154 -19.15 8.33 -20.98
N LEU A 155 -18.36 7.87 -21.95
CA LEU A 155 -18.04 8.65 -23.15
C LEU A 155 -19.30 8.96 -23.97
N ARG A 156 -20.23 8.01 -24.06
CA ARG A 156 -21.53 8.21 -24.71
C ARG A 156 -22.33 9.31 -24.01
N ARG A 157 -22.42 9.29 -22.68
CA ARG A 157 -23.10 10.35 -21.91
C ARG A 157 -22.51 11.73 -22.16
N ILE A 158 -21.18 11.86 -22.09
CA ILE A 158 -20.48 13.12 -22.35
C ILE A 158 -20.78 13.62 -23.78
N SER A 159 -20.73 12.74 -24.78
CA SER A 159 -21.04 13.13 -26.16
C SER A 159 -22.50 13.55 -26.35
N GLN A 160 -23.44 12.87 -25.70
CA GLN A 160 -24.87 13.20 -25.77
C GLN A 160 -25.17 14.55 -25.12
N GLU A 161 -24.48 14.87 -24.03
CA GLU A 161 -24.55 16.16 -23.35
C GLU A 161 -24.05 17.28 -24.26
N LEU A 162 -22.86 17.14 -24.86
CA LEU A 162 -22.32 18.07 -25.86
C LEU A 162 -23.27 18.28 -27.04
N GLN A 163 -23.81 17.19 -27.58
CA GLN A 163 -24.79 17.23 -28.67
C GLN A 163 -26.09 17.91 -28.25
N SER A 164 -26.49 17.82 -26.98
CA SER A 164 -27.71 18.46 -26.49
C SER A 164 -27.54 19.99 -26.41
N TYR A 165 -26.38 20.47 -25.97
CA TYR A 165 -26.06 21.90 -25.95
C TYR A 165 -26.04 22.47 -27.37
N ALA A 166 -25.33 21.80 -28.28
CA ALA A 166 -25.23 22.27 -29.65
C ALA A 166 -26.56 22.22 -30.42
N ARG A 167 -27.41 21.21 -30.15
CA ARG A 167 -28.77 21.17 -30.70
C ARG A 167 -29.61 22.37 -30.28
N LYS A 168 -29.50 22.82 -29.02
CA LYS A 168 -30.19 24.03 -28.56
C LYS A 168 -29.76 25.25 -29.37
N VAL A 169 -28.46 25.50 -29.47
CA VAL A 169 -27.90 26.61 -30.27
C VAL A 169 -28.37 26.53 -31.72
N TYR A 170 -28.26 25.35 -32.34
CA TYR A 170 -28.70 25.12 -33.72
C TYR A 170 -30.19 25.47 -33.91
N THR A 171 -31.08 24.98 -33.03
CA THR A 171 -32.53 25.26 -33.14
C THR A 171 -32.86 26.73 -32.91
N THR A 172 -32.15 27.40 -32.01
CA THR A 172 -32.32 28.85 -31.78
C THR A 172 -31.88 29.63 -33.02
N GLU A 173 -30.70 29.33 -33.58
CA GLU A 173 -30.22 29.92 -34.83
C GLU A 173 -31.20 29.67 -36.00
N GLU A 174 -31.81 28.49 -36.06
CA GLU A 174 -32.81 28.13 -37.06
C GLU A 174 -34.13 28.87 -36.90
N SER A 175 -34.58 29.09 -35.67
CA SER A 175 -35.79 29.88 -35.41
C SER A 175 -35.62 31.36 -35.78
N ILE A 176 -34.41 31.91 -35.63
CA ILE A 176 -34.13 33.34 -35.88
C ILE A 176 -33.89 33.60 -37.37
N ASN A 177 -33.10 32.74 -38.03
CA ASN A 177 -32.62 32.97 -39.39
C ASN A 177 -33.42 32.21 -40.47
N GLY A 178 -34.49 31.50 -40.08
CA GLY A 178 -35.29 30.65 -40.97
C GLY A 178 -34.55 29.37 -41.38
N SER A 179 -35.17 28.49 -42.19
CA SER A 179 -34.46 27.28 -42.64
C SER A 179 -33.43 27.61 -43.73
N GLU A 180 -32.31 26.89 -43.76
CA GLU A 180 -31.29 27.04 -44.82
C GLU A 180 -31.85 26.69 -46.22
N ARG A 181 -32.89 25.85 -46.28
CA ARG A 181 -33.62 25.57 -47.52
C ARG A 181 -34.31 26.83 -48.01
N ASP A 182 -34.97 27.58 -47.13
CA ASP A 182 -35.63 28.83 -47.47
C ASP A 182 -34.62 29.91 -47.87
N HIS A 183 -33.46 29.97 -47.19
CA HIS A 183 -32.37 30.89 -47.51
C HIS A 183 -31.75 30.62 -48.90
N ARG A 184 -31.61 29.34 -49.30
CA ARG A 184 -31.13 28.96 -50.64
C ARG A 184 -32.19 29.21 -51.72
N LEU A 185 -33.46 28.95 -51.42
CA LEU A 185 -34.57 29.20 -52.34
C LEU A 185 -34.83 30.69 -52.58
N SER A 186 -34.48 31.54 -51.61
CA SER A 186 -34.60 33.00 -51.70
C SER A 186 -33.39 33.70 -52.36
N GLY A 187 -32.44 32.94 -52.92
CA GLY A 187 -31.28 33.50 -53.62
C GLY A 187 -30.22 34.11 -52.71
N GLY A 188 -30.24 33.79 -51.41
CA GLY A 188 -29.24 34.26 -50.46
C GLY A 188 -27.84 33.71 -50.76
N GLN A 189 -26.81 34.51 -50.50
CA GLN A 189 -25.42 34.06 -50.66
C GLN A 189 -25.12 32.87 -49.75
N PRO A 190 -24.25 31.93 -50.18
CA PRO A 190 -23.82 30.83 -49.33
C PRO A 190 -23.15 31.36 -48.06
N VAL A 191 -23.58 30.84 -46.91
CA VAL A 191 -23.02 31.19 -45.61
C VAL A 191 -21.52 30.87 -45.61
N SER A 192 -20.69 31.88 -45.30
CA SER A 192 -19.24 31.71 -45.20
C SER A 192 -18.92 30.74 -44.06
N GLN A 193 -18.07 29.75 -44.33
CA GLN A 193 -17.66 28.75 -43.35
C GLN A 193 -16.68 29.36 -42.35
N VAL A 194 -17.22 29.88 -41.25
CA VAL A 194 -16.38 30.40 -40.16
C VAL A 194 -16.03 29.23 -39.22
N PRO A 195 -14.75 29.03 -38.86
CA PRO A 195 -14.38 28.07 -37.83
C PRO A 195 -14.93 28.55 -36.48
N ARG A 196 -15.88 27.81 -35.90
CA ARG A 196 -16.48 28.13 -34.59
C ARG A 196 -15.80 27.36 -33.47
N SER A 197 -15.56 28.02 -32.34
CA SER A 197 -15.02 27.34 -31.16
C SER A 197 -16.06 26.40 -30.55
N LEU A 198 -15.63 25.45 -29.71
CA LEU A 198 -16.59 24.58 -29.02
C LEU A 198 -17.55 25.39 -28.13
N GLN A 199 -17.09 26.51 -27.55
CA GLN A 199 -17.93 27.41 -26.75
C GLN A 199 -19.05 28.03 -27.59
N ASP A 200 -18.76 28.43 -28.83
CA ASP A 200 -19.76 29.00 -29.74
C ASP A 200 -20.76 27.93 -30.21
N LEU A 201 -20.28 26.71 -30.44
CA LEU A 201 -21.13 25.58 -30.86
C LEU A 201 -22.12 25.17 -29.78
N THR A 202 -21.69 25.13 -28.52
CA THR A 202 -22.53 24.69 -27.40
C THR A 202 -23.29 25.83 -26.73
N GLY A 203 -22.84 27.08 -26.90
CA GLY A 203 -23.34 28.24 -26.16
C GLY A 203 -22.89 28.28 -24.69
N GLU A 204 -22.05 27.33 -24.28
CA GLU A 204 -21.62 27.15 -22.88
C GLU A 204 -20.23 27.76 -22.66
N LYS A 205 -20.17 28.85 -21.88
CA LYS A 205 -18.92 29.58 -21.59
C LYS A 205 -17.88 28.74 -20.84
N HIS A 206 -18.34 27.83 -19.99
CA HIS A 206 -17.49 27.01 -19.12
C HIS A 206 -17.33 25.56 -19.60
N ILE A 207 -17.56 25.30 -20.89
CA ILE A 207 -17.58 23.95 -21.45
C ILE A 207 -16.30 23.14 -21.16
N PHE A 208 -15.13 23.79 -21.17
CA PHE A 208 -13.86 23.11 -20.87
C PHE A 208 -13.69 22.78 -19.38
N GLY A 209 -14.30 23.55 -18.47
CA GLY A 209 -14.36 23.19 -17.05
C GLY A 209 -15.31 22.02 -16.77
N ILE A 210 -16.42 21.96 -17.51
CA ILE A 210 -17.35 20.82 -17.51
C ILE A 210 -16.63 19.56 -18.02
N LEU A 211 -15.96 19.66 -19.17
CA LEU A 211 -15.16 18.56 -19.74
C LEU A 211 -14.02 18.12 -18.83
N HIS A 212 -13.32 19.06 -18.17
CA HIS A 212 -12.32 18.73 -17.15
C HIS A 212 -12.93 17.86 -16.05
N SER A 213 -14.10 18.25 -15.53
CA SER A 213 -14.79 17.53 -14.47
C SER A 213 -15.17 16.12 -14.91
N HIS A 214 -15.74 15.95 -16.10
CA HIS A 214 -16.07 14.64 -16.64
C HIS A 214 -14.84 13.77 -16.86
N PHE A 215 -13.80 14.29 -17.53
CA PHE A 215 -12.61 13.50 -17.85
C PHE A 215 -11.84 13.10 -16.59
N SER A 216 -11.73 14.01 -15.61
CA SER A 216 -11.09 13.71 -14.33
C SER A 216 -11.89 12.66 -13.56
N TRP A 217 -13.22 12.75 -13.56
CA TRP A 217 -14.08 11.74 -12.94
C TRP A 217 -13.96 10.37 -13.63
N VAL A 218 -13.92 10.30 -14.97
CA VAL A 218 -13.70 9.04 -15.70
C VAL A 218 -12.34 8.43 -15.37
N LEU A 219 -11.28 9.25 -15.27
CA LEU A 219 -9.94 8.79 -14.86
C LEU A 219 -9.90 8.24 -13.43
N LEU A 220 -10.63 8.89 -12.52
CA LEU A 220 -10.73 8.49 -11.12
C LEU A 220 -11.60 7.23 -10.96
N ALA A 221 -12.82 7.25 -11.46
CA ALA A 221 -13.76 6.13 -11.38
C ALA A 221 -13.22 4.90 -12.12
N GLY A 222 -12.61 5.08 -13.29
CA GLY A 222 -11.92 4.00 -14.02
C GLY A 222 -10.76 3.39 -13.25
N SER A 223 -10.13 4.13 -12.34
CA SER A 223 -9.09 3.61 -11.45
C SER A 223 -9.60 2.70 -10.35
N ARG A 224 -10.85 2.91 -9.93
CA ARG A 224 -11.53 2.20 -8.85
C ARG A 224 -12.48 1.13 -9.39
N PHE A 225 -12.55 0.95 -10.71
CA PHE A 225 -13.50 0.05 -11.36
C PHE A 225 -13.19 -1.42 -11.10
N LEU A 226 -11.91 -1.78 -11.02
CA LEU A 226 -11.45 -3.12 -10.64
C LEU A 226 -10.64 -2.99 -9.34
N THR A 227 -11.16 -3.54 -8.24
CA THR A 227 -10.49 -3.57 -6.94
C THR A 227 -10.08 -5.00 -6.58
N GLU A 228 -8.82 -5.18 -6.20
CA GLU A 228 -8.33 -6.47 -5.71
C GLU A 228 -8.48 -6.54 -4.19
N HIS A 229 -9.11 -7.63 -3.71
CA HIS A 229 -9.18 -7.93 -2.29
C HIS A 229 -8.21 -9.08 -1.98
N VAL A 230 -7.02 -8.74 -1.52
CA VAL A 230 -6.02 -9.73 -1.11
C VAL A 230 -6.23 -10.07 0.37
N THR A 231 -6.70 -11.28 0.64
CA THR A 231 -6.77 -11.81 2.00
C THR A 231 -5.42 -12.41 2.37
N PHE A 232 -4.63 -11.65 3.13
CA PHE A 232 -3.52 -12.25 3.87
C PHE A 232 -4.13 -13.08 5.01
N GLY A 233 -3.72 -14.34 5.17
CA GLY A 233 -4.13 -15.15 6.32
C GLY A 233 -3.72 -14.48 7.65
N ASN A 234 -4.00 -15.13 8.79
CA ASN A 234 -3.43 -14.70 10.08
C ASN A 234 -1.91 -14.89 10.06
N LEU A 235 -1.20 -13.95 9.44
CA LEU A 235 0.24 -13.92 9.35
C LEU A 235 0.77 -13.64 10.76
N PRO A 236 1.53 -14.56 11.39
CA PRO A 236 1.97 -14.40 12.78
C PRO A 236 2.83 -13.15 13.02
N TRP A 237 3.41 -12.57 11.96
CA TRP A 237 4.21 -11.33 12.01
C TRP A 237 3.41 -10.05 11.71
N LEU A 238 2.17 -10.16 11.21
CA LEU A 238 1.25 -9.05 11.23
C LEU A 238 0.50 -9.15 12.57
N VAL A 239 0.82 -8.24 13.48
CA VAL A 239 0.06 -8.05 14.71
C VAL A 239 -1.43 -7.98 14.33
N PRO A 240 -2.29 -8.90 14.82
CA PRO A 240 -3.70 -8.85 14.50
C PRO A 240 -4.25 -7.50 14.94
N ASN A 241 -4.90 -6.80 14.00
CA ASN A 241 -5.61 -5.53 14.14
C ASN A 241 -5.94 -5.16 15.61
N ILE A 242 -5.06 -4.37 16.21
CA ILE A 242 -5.45 -3.32 17.14
C ILE A 242 -5.31 -2.05 16.32
N ASP A 243 -6.45 -1.51 15.89
CA ASP A 243 -6.67 -0.19 15.30
C ASP A 243 -5.44 0.49 14.66
N ILE A 244 -5.46 0.50 13.32
CA ILE A 244 -4.49 1.14 12.42
C ILE A 244 -4.35 2.67 12.64
N GLU A 245 -4.97 3.26 13.67
CA GLU A 245 -4.74 4.66 14.03
C GLU A 245 -3.58 4.92 14.99
N ARG A 246 -3.06 3.96 15.79
CA ARG A 246 -1.98 4.27 16.76
C ARG A 246 -1.01 3.14 17.10
N SER A 247 -0.57 2.38 16.11
CA SER A 247 0.53 1.42 16.31
C SER A 247 1.84 1.95 15.73
N TYR A 248 2.38 3.01 16.36
CA TYR A 248 3.83 2.98 16.57
C TYR A 248 4.08 1.66 17.30
N VAL A 249 4.96 0.81 16.74
CA VAL A 249 5.51 -0.32 17.45
C VAL A 249 5.89 0.19 18.84
N SER A 250 5.14 -0.21 19.86
CA SER A 250 5.48 0.07 21.25
C SER A 250 6.62 -0.84 21.65
N LEU A 251 7.78 -0.66 20.99
CA LEU A 251 9.03 -0.69 21.72
C LEU A 251 8.78 0.23 22.91
N ASN A 252 8.90 -0.30 24.12
CA ASN A 252 8.80 0.54 25.32
C ASN A 252 9.66 1.77 25.04
N ARG A 253 9.12 2.99 25.25
CA ARG A 253 9.88 4.22 25.01
C ARG A 253 11.26 4.16 25.69
N GLU A 254 11.34 3.48 26.83
CA GLU A 254 12.57 3.11 27.53
C GLU A 254 13.50 2.17 26.73
N GLU A 255 12.99 1.10 26.10
CA GLU A 255 13.77 0.19 25.24
C GLU A 255 14.31 0.90 23.99
N LEU A 256 13.49 1.73 23.32
CA LEU A 256 13.93 2.52 22.16
C LEU A 256 14.96 3.59 22.56
N LEU A 257 14.78 4.23 23.73
CA LEU A 257 15.71 5.23 24.24
C LEU A 257 17.03 4.58 24.72
N LEU A 258 16.99 3.38 25.30
CA LEU A 258 18.19 2.62 25.64
C LEU A 258 18.90 2.09 24.40
N GLN A 259 18.16 1.59 23.41
CA GLN A 259 18.74 1.18 22.13
C GLN A 259 19.45 2.38 21.50
N LYS A 260 18.85 3.57 21.51
CA LYS A 260 19.48 4.82 21.08
C LYS A 260 20.63 5.30 21.98
N SER A 261 20.57 5.09 23.29
CA SER A 261 21.66 5.50 24.20
C SER A 261 22.87 4.59 24.11
N ILE A 262 22.66 3.29 23.90
CA ILE A 262 23.72 2.29 23.66
C ILE A 262 24.35 2.51 22.27
N MET A 263 23.57 2.97 21.28
CA MET A 263 24.07 3.36 19.95
C MET A 263 24.90 4.66 19.92
N ASN A 264 24.89 5.46 20.99
CA ASN A 264 25.61 6.73 21.07
C ASN A 264 26.95 6.63 21.84
N ASP A 265 27.27 5.50 22.45
CA ASP A 265 28.60 5.21 22.98
C ASP A 265 29.43 4.60 21.85
N ASP A 266 30.25 5.43 21.21
CA ASP A 266 31.15 5.09 20.10
C ASP A 266 32.13 3.95 20.46
N ASP A 267 32.21 2.94 19.56
CA ASP A 267 33.36 2.05 19.22
C ASP A 267 33.10 0.54 19.07
N ASP A 268 31.87 0.02 19.22
CA ASP A 268 31.60 -1.41 18.93
C ASP A 268 30.66 -1.63 17.73
N ASP A 269 31.27 -1.89 16.56
CA ASP A 269 30.64 -2.43 15.33
C ASP A 269 29.97 -3.82 15.55
N ASP A 270 30.09 -4.37 16.77
CA ASP A 270 29.58 -5.68 17.21
C ASP A 270 28.10 -5.66 17.70
N MET A 271 27.42 -4.50 17.73
CA MET A 271 26.05 -4.37 18.31
C MET A 271 24.88 -4.78 17.39
N LEU A 272 25.15 -5.11 16.12
CA LEU A 272 24.23 -5.88 15.26
C LEU A 272 24.51 -7.39 15.35
N SER A 273 25.32 -7.84 16.32
CA SER A 273 25.58 -9.27 16.50
C SER A 273 24.28 -10.00 16.80
N TYR A 274 23.98 -10.94 15.93
CA TYR A 274 22.86 -11.86 16.03
C TYR A 274 22.89 -12.54 17.42
N HIS A 275 21.91 -12.25 18.29
CA HIS A 275 21.85 -12.82 19.64
C HIS A 275 21.46 -14.29 19.59
N SER A 276 22.46 -15.17 19.46
CA SER A 276 22.23 -16.61 19.41
C SER A 276 22.07 -17.21 20.80
N LEU A 277 21.16 -18.17 20.92
CA LEU A 277 21.02 -19.01 22.11
C LEU A 277 22.29 -19.85 22.36
N ARG A 278 23.15 -20.05 21.34
CA ARG A 278 24.50 -20.64 21.51
C ARG A 278 25.42 -19.75 22.34
N ASN A 279 25.40 -18.43 22.13
CA ASN A 279 26.20 -17.49 22.91
C ASN A 279 25.77 -17.55 24.39
N LEU A 280 24.46 -17.65 24.65
CA LEU A 280 23.93 -17.85 26.00
C LEU A 280 24.46 -19.15 26.62
N LYS A 281 24.54 -20.23 25.84
CA LYS A 281 25.12 -21.52 26.28
C LYS A 281 26.60 -21.41 26.60
N GLU A 282 27.38 -20.70 25.81
CA GLU A 282 28.81 -20.47 26.07
C GLU A 282 29.05 -19.67 27.35
N ILE A 283 28.23 -18.66 27.61
CA ILE A 283 28.30 -17.82 28.81
C ILE A 283 27.92 -18.63 30.07
N LEU A 284 26.79 -19.35 30.03
CA LEU A 284 26.25 -20.07 31.20
C LEU A 284 26.83 -21.47 31.41
N LYS A 285 27.45 -22.07 30.40
CA LYS A 285 28.08 -23.40 30.46
C LYS A 285 27.11 -24.46 31.02
N SER A 286 27.43 -25.07 32.16
CA SER A 286 26.62 -26.09 32.82
C SER A 286 25.25 -25.59 33.26
N ASP A 287 25.12 -24.29 33.53
CA ASP A 287 23.88 -23.69 34.04
C ASP A 287 22.89 -23.29 32.92
N PHE A 288 23.29 -23.45 31.66
CA PHE A 288 22.43 -23.14 30.51
C PHE A 288 21.11 -23.90 30.53
N ILE A 289 21.17 -25.21 30.84
CA ILE A 289 20.00 -26.08 30.90
C ILE A 289 19.03 -25.59 31.99
N SER A 290 19.56 -25.23 33.15
CA SER A 290 18.79 -24.66 34.26
C SER A 290 18.15 -23.33 33.88
N ALA A 291 18.86 -22.45 33.17
CA ALA A 291 18.32 -21.19 32.70
C ALA A 291 17.18 -21.38 31.68
N CYS A 292 17.33 -22.31 30.73
CA CYS A 292 16.25 -22.65 29.79
C CYS A 292 15.00 -23.18 30.50
N TYR A 293 15.18 -24.08 31.47
CA TYR A 293 14.08 -24.59 32.28
C TYR A 293 13.38 -23.46 33.05
N CYS A 294 14.15 -22.60 33.72
CA CYS A 294 13.61 -21.48 34.48
C CYS A 294 12.81 -20.52 33.58
N ALA A 295 13.31 -20.20 32.39
CA ALA A 295 12.63 -19.33 31.44
C ALA A 295 11.32 -19.96 30.94
N ILE A 296 11.37 -21.21 30.46
CA ILE A 296 10.22 -21.89 29.85
C ILE A 296 9.14 -22.23 30.90
N CYS A 297 9.52 -22.52 32.15
CA CYS A 297 8.59 -22.89 33.23
C CYS A 297 8.22 -21.74 34.18
N GLY A 298 8.70 -20.52 33.94
CA GLY A 298 8.29 -19.33 34.69
C GLY A 298 8.87 -19.19 36.09
N VAL A 299 10.03 -19.81 36.37
CA VAL A 299 10.85 -19.48 37.54
C VAL A 299 11.44 -18.09 37.31
N GLN A 300 11.43 -17.23 38.33
CA GLN A 300 11.89 -15.86 38.10
C GLN A 300 13.40 -15.83 37.82
N ILE A 301 13.80 -15.20 36.73
CA ILE A 301 15.21 -14.98 36.36
C ILE A 301 15.57 -13.53 36.68
N VAL A 302 16.64 -13.35 37.46
CA VAL A 302 17.20 -12.04 37.81
C VAL A 302 18.60 -11.93 37.22
N LEU A 303 18.77 -11.04 36.25
CA LEU A 303 20.05 -10.73 35.62
C LEU A 303 20.65 -9.50 36.31
N ARG A 304 21.76 -9.65 37.01
CA ARG A 304 22.43 -8.56 37.73
C ARG A 304 23.77 -8.24 37.10
N GLY A 305 23.95 -7.01 36.63
CA GLY A 305 25.21 -6.58 36.01
C GLY A 305 25.07 -5.36 35.11
N PRO A 306 26.10 -5.06 34.30
CA PRO A 306 26.07 -3.94 33.35
C PRO A 306 24.88 -4.04 32.39
N THR A 307 24.24 -2.91 32.11
CA THR A 307 23.00 -2.85 31.32
C THR A 307 23.16 -3.42 29.92
N ALA A 308 24.28 -3.13 29.25
CA ALA A 308 24.57 -3.69 27.93
C ALA A 308 24.60 -5.23 27.96
N LYS A 309 25.36 -5.84 28.88
CA LYS A 309 25.50 -7.31 28.94
C LYS A 309 24.21 -8.02 29.38
N THR A 310 23.49 -7.45 30.36
CA THR A 310 22.22 -8.02 30.82
C THR A 310 21.12 -7.93 29.77
N TYR A 311 21.11 -6.88 28.93
CA TYR A 311 20.22 -6.77 27.78
C TYR A 311 20.39 -7.95 26.80
N HIS A 312 21.63 -8.29 26.44
CA HIS A 312 21.94 -9.38 25.51
C HIS A 312 21.39 -10.73 26.00
N LEU A 313 21.61 -11.07 27.28
CA LEU A 313 21.04 -12.31 27.84
C LEU A 313 19.51 -12.25 27.90
N MET A 314 18.93 -11.10 28.23
CA MET A 314 17.47 -10.99 28.28
C MET A 314 16.85 -11.24 26.90
N MET A 315 17.45 -10.71 25.83
CA MET A 315 16.98 -10.96 24.46
C MET A 315 17.07 -12.44 24.09
N CYS A 316 18.18 -13.12 24.44
CA CYS A 316 18.32 -14.56 24.23
C CYS A 316 17.24 -15.37 24.98
N LEU A 317 16.95 -15.02 26.24
CA LEU A 317 15.92 -15.69 27.03
C LEU A 317 14.50 -15.42 26.49
N ARG A 318 14.24 -14.25 25.90
CA ARG A 318 12.97 -13.93 25.23
C ARG A 318 12.71 -14.82 24.01
N LEU A 319 13.73 -15.34 23.34
CA LEU A 319 13.57 -16.30 22.24
C LEU A 319 12.91 -17.61 22.68
N LEU A 320 12.93 -17.93 23.97
CA LEU A 320 12.29 -19.11 24.55
C LEU A 320 10.81 -18.89 24.88
N LEU A 321 10.30 -17.67 24.71
CA LEU A 321 8.96 -17.26 25.08
C LEU A 321 8.18 -16.69 23.88
N PRO A 322 6.85 -16.90 23.82
CA PRO A 322 6.00 -16.21 22.88
C PRO A 322 6.11 -14.69 23.00
N GLU A 323 5.99 -13.96 21.89
CA GLU A 323 6.05 -12.49 21.88
C GLU A 323 5.03 -11.84 22.83
N GLN A 324 3.82 -12.40 22.92
CA GLN A 324 2.77 -11.94 23.84
C GLN A 324 3.19 -12.01 25.31
N MET A 325 4.13 -12.90 25.64
CA MET A 325 4.66 -13.06 26.99
C MET A 325 5.85 -12.14 27.27
N HIS A 326 6.39 -11.41 26.28
CA HIS A 326 7.52 -10.51 26.51
C HIS A 326 7.19 -9.36 27.49
N LYS A 327 5.90 -9.05 27.69
CA LYS A 327 5.41 -8.14 28.74
C LYS A 327 5.77 -8.56 30.17
N VAL A 328 6.08 -9.84 30.40
CA VAL A 328 6.53 -10.34 31.71
C VAL A 328 8.03 -10.13 31.93
N THR A 329 8.71 -9.44 31.02
CA THR A 329 10.13 -9.11 31.13
C THR A 329 10.31 -7.60 31.35
N LYS A 330 11.24 -7.19 32.22
CA LYS A 330 11.51 -5.78 32.49
C LYS A 330 13.01 -5.48 32.55
N MET A 331 13.41 -4.46 31.80
CA MET A 331 14.79 -3.97 31.76
C MET A 331 15.06 -2.89 32.81
N ASN A 332 16.35 -2.80 33.17
CA ASN A 332 16.97 -1.76 33.98
C ASN A 332 16.16 -1.33 35.22
N CYS A 333 15.73 -2.31 36.01
CA CYS A 333 14.93 -2.05 37.20
C CYS A 333 15.80 -1.39 38.28
N SER A 334 15.37 -0.23 38.79
CA SER A 334 16.03 0.48 39.90
C SER A 334 15.91 -0.25 41.24
N GLN A 335 14.96 -1.18 41.34
CA GLN A 335 14.72 -2.02 42.51
C GLN A 335 14.30 -3.43 42.08
N TYR A 336 14.43 -4.39 42.99
CA TYR A 336 13.92 -5.74 42.78
C TYR A 336 12.39 -5.73 42.62
N LEU A 337 11.88 -6.46 41.62
CA LEU A 337 10.46 -6.61 41.36
C LEU A 337 10.00 -8.04 41.63
N SER A 338 8.78 -8.18 42.14
CA SER A 338 8.20 -9.46 42.55
C SER A 338 7.90 -10.40 41.36
N PRO A 339 8.04 -11.74 41.53
CA PRO A 339 7.66 -12.74 40.52
C PRO A 339 6.19 -12.69 40.07
N SER A 340 5.32 -12.01 40.84
CA SER A 340 3.89 -11.87 40.51
C SER A 340 3.66 -11.06 39.24
N GLU A 341 4.54 -10.09 38.98
CA GLU A 341 4.43 -9.12 37.89
C GLU A 341 5.41 -9.43 36.76
N PHE A 342 6.68 -9.66 37.10
CA PHE A 342 7.75 -9.90 36.12
C PHE A 342 8.51 -11.20 36.39
N ARG A 343 8.74 -11.97 35.33
CA ARG A 343 9.44 -13.26 35.37
C ARG A 343 10.90 -13.17 34.96
N ILE A 344 11.26 -12.20 34.12
CA ILE A 344 12.67 -11.97 33.77
C ILE A 344 12.94 -10.49 34.01
N ILE A 345 13.86 -10.18 34.91
CA ILE A 345 14.23 -8.81 35.22
C ILE A 345 15.73 -8.60 35.11
N THR A 346 16.13 -7.42 34.66
CA THR A 346 17.53 -6.98 34.73
C THR A 346 17.68 -5.88 35.77
N VAL A 347 18.70 -5.98 36.61
CA VAL A 347 19.00 -4.98 37.65
C VAL A 347 20.47 -4.56 37.57
N PRO A 348 20.79 -3.28 37.83
CA PRO A 348 22.17 -2.83 38.02
C PRO A 348 22.87 -3.55 39.18
N PRO A 349 24.22 -3.61 39.18
CA PRO A 349 24.98 -4.31 40.21
C PRO A 349 24.81 -3.71 41.61
N GLU A 350 24.39 -2.45 41.75
CA GLU A 350 24.17 -1.76 43.02
C GLU A 350 22.87 -2.18 43.71
N VAL A 351 21.92 -2.75 42.96
CA VAL A 351 20.59 -3.07 43.48
C VAL A 351 20.63 -4.28 44.40
N ALA A 352 20.05 -4.13 45.59
CA ALA A 352 19.85 -5.24 46.52
C ALA A 352 18.80 -6.22 45.97
N VAL A 353 19.20 -7.49 45.87
CA VAL A 353 18.36 -8.58 45.39
C VAL A 353 18.21 -9.65 46.46
N PRO A 354 17.09 -10.38 46.51
CA PRO A 354 16.87 -11.44 47.49
C PRO A 354 17.97 -12.51 47.45
N GLN A 355 18.08 -13.24 48.57
CA GLN A 355 18.92 -14.43 48.58
C GLN A 355 18.38 -15.47 47.58
N PRO A 356 19.27 -16.17 46.84
CA PRO A 356 18.88 -17.21 45.92
C PRO A 356 18.05 -18.28 46.63
N ASN A 357 16.95 -18.69 46.00
CA ASN A 357 16.08 -19.75 46.51
C ASN A 357 15.58 -20.59 45.33
N ASN A 358 14.68 -21.55 45.59
CA ASN A 358 14.20 -22.46 44.54
C ASN A 358 13.33 -21.73 43.49
N SER A 359 12.80 -20.55 43.82
CA SER A 359 11.90 -19.75 42.98
C SER A 359 12.58 -18.60 42.24
N ILE A 360 13.84 -18.30 42.56
CA ILE A 360 14.63 -17.21 41.97
C ILE A 360 15.94 -17.76 41.44
N PHE A 361 16.08 -17.74 40.11
CA PHE A 361 17.30 -18.08 39.38
C PHE A 361 18.10 -16.81 39.12
N ARG A 362 19.28 -16.68 39.73
CA ARG A 362 20.07 -15.44 39.67
C ARG A 362 21.33 -15.62 38.84
N ILE A 363 21.58 -14.68 37.93
CA ILE A 363 22.82 -14.59 37.15
C ILE A 363 23.50 -13.28 37.49
N ASP A 364 24.63 -13.35 38.20
CA ASP A 364 25.44 -12.18 38.57
C ASP A 364 26.65 -12.08 37.62
N PHE A 365 26.85 -10.95 36.96
CA PHE A 365 28.09 -10.70 36.20
C PHE A 365 29.25 -10.39 37.15
N VAL A 366 30.39 -11.08 36.97
CA VAL A 366 31.57 -10.95 37.82
C VAL A 366 32.73 -10.38 37.01
N GLY A 367 33.15 -9.16 37.33
CA GLY A 367 34.31 -8.49 36.72
C GLY A 367 34.06 -7.93 35.30
N ASN A 368 35.14 -7.48 34.64
CA ASN A 368 35.07 -6.92 33.28
C ASN A 368 34.91 -7.99 32.19
N ASN A 369 35.27 -9.25 32.48
CA ASN A 369 35.12 -10.38 31.56
C ASN A 369 33.64 -10.83 31.47
N ASN A 370 33.27 -11.60 30.44
CA ASN A 370 31.93 -12.20 30.29
C ASN A 370 31.68 -13.38 31.27
N SER A 371 32.38 -13.42 32.40
CA SER A 371 32.18 -14.42 33.45
C SER A 371 30.92 -14.12 34.27
N VAL A 372 30.09 -15.14 34.43
CA VAL A 372 28.86 -15.07 35.22
C VAL A 372 28.91 -16.06 36.38
N SER A 373 28.36 -15.64 37.51
CA SER A 373 28.10 -16.48 38.69
C SER A 373 26.60 -16.77 38.73
N VAL A 374 26.23 -18.02 38.51
CA VAL A 374 24.84 -18.47 38.62
C VAL A 374 24.54 -18.95 40.04
N LYS A 375 23.38 -18.58 40.58
CA LYS A 375 22.90 -19.03 41.89
C LYS A 375 21.43 -19.43 41.81
N TRP A 376 21.16 -20.70 42.00
CA TRP A 376 19.83 -21.27 42.09
C TRP A 376 19.85 -22.52 42.98
N LEU A 377 18.91 -22.60 43.92
CA LEU A 377 18.80 -23.74 44.85
C LEU A 377 17.74 -24.77 44.40
N GLY A 378 17.11 -24.55 43.25
CA GLY A 378 16.17 -25.51 42.69
C GLY A 378 16.88 -26.65 41.95
N GLU A 379 16.13 -27.74 41.76
CA GLU A 379 16.59 -28.92 41.05
C GLU A 379 15.83 -29.09 39.73
N LEU A 380 16.53 -29.63 38.73
CA LEU A 380 15.91 -30.01 37.46
C LEU A 380 15.09 -31.30 37.66
N PRO A 381 13.90 -31.39 37.03
CA PRO A 381 13.12 -32.62 37.08
C PRO A 381 13.81 -33.75 36.33
N CYS A 382 13.54 -35.01 36.72
CA CYS A 382 14.09 -36.21 36.05
C CYS A 382 13.68 -36.32 34.57
N LYS A 383 12.56 -35.70 34.18
CA LYS A 383 12.10 -35.56 32.79
C LYS A 383 11.83 -34.09 32.49
N TRP A 384 12.44 -33.58 31.43
CA TRP A 384 12.27 -32.19 31.01
C TRP A 384 11.01 -32.02 30.17
N PRO A 385 10.42 -30.80 30.15
CA PRO A 385 9.39 -30.46 29.17
C PRO A 385 9.82 -30.79 27.73
N ASP A 386 8.88 -31.24 26.90
CA ASP A 386 9.17 -31.59 25.51
C ASP A 386 9.67 -30.38 24.70
N LEU A 387 9.09 -29.19 24.92
CA LEU A 387 9.60 -27.94 24.34
C LEU A 387 11.09 -27.74 24.67
N MET A 388 11.44 -27.86 25.95
CA MET A 388 12.83 -27.69 26.41
C MET A 388 13.75 -28.73 25.77
N THR A 389 13.33 -29.99 25.72
CA THR A 389 14.09 -31.08 25.08
C THR A 389 14.38 -30.77 23.60
N LYS A 390 13.38 -30.27 22.87
CA LYS A 390 13.52 -29.87 21.46
C LYS A 390 14.41 -28.64 21.28
N VAL A 391 14.31 -27.65 22.17
CA VAL A 391 15.16 -26.46 22.19
C VAL A 391 16.63 -26.85 22.38
N ILE A 392 16.94 -27.67 23.40
CA ILE A 392 18.32 -28.10 23.66
C ILE A 392 18.87 -28.88 22.46
N ARG A 393 18.10 -29.80 21.88
CA ARG A 393 18.50 -30.53 20.66
C ARG A 393 18.78 -29.58 19.49
N ALA A 394 17.96 -28.56 19.29
CA ALA A 394 18.18 -27.57 18.22
C ALA A 394 19.45 -26.75 18.45
N VAL A 395 19.74 -26.37 19.70
CA VAL A 395 20.99 -25.67 20.05
C VAL A 395 22.21 -26.56 19.87
N ASP A 396 22.09 -27.86 20.11
CA ASP A 396 23.19 -28.82 19.99
C ASP A 396 23.41 -29.31 18.54
N GLU A 397 22.50 -29.00 17.61
CA GLU A 397 22.57 -29.44 16.22
C GLU A 397 23.69 -28.69 15.47
N PRO A 398 24.78 -29.36 15.05
CA PRO A 398 25.91 -28.70 14.39
C PRO A 398 25.56 -28.14 13.00
N LEU A 399 24.53 -28.66 12.33
CA LEU A 399 24.15 -28.21 10.99
C LEU A 399 23.40 -26.87 10.99
N PHE A 400 22.89 -26.42 12.14
CA PHE A 400 22.16 -25.16 12.23
C PHE A 400 23.13 -23.98 12.40
N ASN A 401 23.19 -23.09 11.41
CA ASN A 401 23.70 -21.74 11.65
C ASN A 401 22.72 -20.95 12.55
N ASP A 402 23.16 -19.80 13.06
CA ASP A 402 22.36 -19.04 14.03
C ASP A 402 21.02 -18.55 13.48
N THR A 403 20.94 -18.21 12.20
CA THR A 403 19.69 -17.82 11.54
C THR A 403 18.69 -18.98 11.49
N VAL A 404 19.16 -20.17 11.11
CA VAL A 404 18.32 -21.39 11.07
C VAL A 404 17.89 -21.78 12.48
N LEU A 405 18.80 -21.71 13.45
CA LEU A 405 18.48 -21.96 14.85
C LEU A 405 17.38 -21.02 15.35
N GLU A 406 17.50 -19.72 15.10
CA GLU A 406 16.48 -18.74 15.50
C GLU A 406 15.10 -19.03 14.89
N LYS A 407 15.06 -19.38 13.59
CA LYS A 407 13.81 -19.79 12.92
C LYS A 407 13.24 -21.06 13.51
N GLN A 408 14.08 -22.05 13.81
CA GLN A 408 13.66 -23.29 14.44
C GLN A 408 13.09 -23.05 15.85
N LEU A 409 13.74 -22.20 16.65
CA LEU A 409 13.24 -21.80 17.97
C LEU A 409 11.87 -21.12 17.86
N LYS A 410 11.70 -20.20 16.90
CA LYS A 410 10.40 -19.55 16.62
C LYS A 410 9.31 -20.56 16.28
N VAL A 411 9.62 -21.57 15.47
CA VAL A 411 8.66 -22.66 15.14
C VAL A 411 8.27 -23.44 16.38
N LEU A 412 9.23 -23.85 17.21
CA LEU A 412 8.99 -24.62 18.43
C LEU A 412 8.14 -23.84 19.44
N VAL A 413 8.47 -22.56 19.67
CA VAL A 413 7.71 -21.68 20.57
C VAL A 413 6.29 -21.45 20.03
N GLN A 414 6.13 -21.24 18.72
CA GLN A 414 4.82 -21.03 18.11
C GLN A 414 3.96 -22.29 18.13
N GLU A 415 4.55 -23.48 17.93
CA GLU A 415 3.85 -24.77 18.09
C GLU A 415 3.24 -24.87 19.50
N TRP A 416 4.06 -24.61 20.53
CA TRP A 416 3.63 -24.69 21.92
C TRP A 416 2.62 -23.61 22.31
N LYS A 417 2.80 -22.39 21.83
CA LYS A 417 1.81 -21.32 21.96
C LYS A 417 0.46 -21.76 21.39
N ASN A 418 0.44 -22.31 20.17
CA ASN A 418 -0.80 -22.76 19.53
C ASN A 418 -1.47 -23.90 20.31
N LYS A 419 -0.70 -24.86 20.83
CA LYS A 419 -1.23 -25.91 21.71
C LYS A 419 -1.94 -25.33 22.93
N ILE A 420 -1.31 -24.35 23.60
CA ILE A 420 -1.85 -23.71 24.80
C ILE A 420 -3.07 -22.85 24.48
N THR A 421 -3.04 -22.05 23.41
CA THR A 421 -4.21 -21.28 22.96
C THR A 421 -5.41 -22.19 22.67
N CYS A 422 -5.18 -23.34 22.02
CA CYS A 422 -6.23 -24.32 21.76
C CYS A 422 -6.82 -24.88 23.06
N ILE A 423 -5.98 -25.15 24.08
CA ILE A 423 -6.44 -25.63 25.39
C ILE A 423 -7.23 -24.56 26.14
N ASN A 424 -6.77 -23.31 26.12
CA ASN A 424 -7.42 -22.19 26.80
C ASN A 424 -8.82 -21.86 26.21
N GLN A 425 -9.07 -22.21 24.94
CA GLN A 425 -10.40 -22.05 24.33
C GLN A 425 -11.45 -23.06 24.85
N VAL A 426 -11.02 -24.16 25.45
CA VAL A 426 -11.93 -25.20 25.95
C VAL A 426 -12.23 -24.97 27.43
N GLN A 427 -13.51 -24.78 27.78
CA GLN A 427 -13.92 -24.53 29.18
C GLN A 427 -14.04 -25.80 30.03
N SER A 428 -14.37 -26.94 29.40
CA SER A 428 -14.59 -28.22 30.07
C SER A 428 -13.26 -28.87 30.48
N SER A 429 -13.08 -29.13 31.78
CA SER A 429 -11.86 -29.76 32.30
C SER A 429 -11.64 -31.19 31.78
N SER A 430 -12.72 -31.92 31.50
CA SER A 430 -12.64 -33.27 30.93
C SER A 430 -12.20 -33.25 29.46
N ASP A 431 -12.64 -32.25 28.70
CA ASP A 431 -12.26 -32.09 27.30
C ASP A 431 -10.87 -31.46 27.15
N GLN A 432 -10.45 -30.58 28.07
CA GLN A 432 -9.05 -30.15 28.17
C GLN A 432 -8.11 -31.34 28.39
N ALA A 433 -8.48 -32.32 29.23
CA ALA A 433 -7.67 -33.51 29.46
C ALA A 433 -7.55 -34.39 28.20
N LYS A 434 -8.64 -34.55 27.43
CA LYS A 434 -8.62 -35.24 26.13
C LYS A 434 -7.74 -34.48 25.12
N LEU A 435 -7.88 -33.17 25.04
CA LEU A 435 -7.13 -32.33 24.11
C LEU A 435 -5.64 -32.33 24.42
N LYS A 436 -5.24 -32.26 25.70
CA LYS A 436 -3.84 -32.43 26.13
C LYS A 436 -3.25 -33.74 25.61
N ARG A 437 -4.00 -34.84 25.69
CA ARG A 437 -3.59 -36.14 25.15
C ARG A 437 -3.44 -36.12 23.62
N ILE A 438 -4.37 -35.49 22.90
CA ILE A 438 -4.32 -35.36 21.42
C ILE A 438 -3.13 -34.52 20.97
N LEU A 439 -2.85 -33.41 21.66
CA LEU A 439 -1.74 -32.50 21.36
C LEU A 439 -0.38 -33.03 21.82
N GLY A 440 -0.34 -34.23 22.41
CA GLY A 440 0.87 -34.90 22.87
C GLY A 440 1.47 -34.34 24.16
N ILE A 441 0.72 -33.54 24.93
CA ILE A 441 1.19 -32.94 26.19
C ILE A 441 1.28 -34.01 27.27
N GLN A 442 2.45 -34.14 27.86
CA GLN A 442 2.78 -35.14 28.87
C GLN A 442 2.74 -34.54 30.28
N PRO A 443 2.74 -35.38 31.34
CA PRO A 443 2.73 -34.89 32.71
C PRO A 443 3.91 -33.97 33.08
N HIS A 444 5.08 -34.16 32.45
CA HIS A 444 6.27 -33.32 32.67
C HIS A 444 6.15 -31.92 32.05
N ASP A 445 5.18 -31.69 31.17
CA ASP A 445 4.93 -30.39 30.54
C ASP A 445 4.00 -29.49 31.37
N THR A 446 3.43 -30.01 32.46
CA THR A 446 2.39 -29.35 33.26
C THR A 446 2.79 -27.93 33.67
N LYS A 447 4.04 -27.72 34.10
CA LYS A 447 4.54 -26.39 34.49
C LYS A 447 4.58 -25.39 33.32
N VAL A 448 4.89 -25.85 32.11
CA VAL A 448 4.89 -25.00 30.91
C VAL A 448 3.46 -24.57 30.58
N VAL A 449 2.53 -25.52 30.61
CA VAL A 449 1.11 -25.26 30.35
C VAL A 449 0.55 -24.27 31.37
N GLU A 450 0.74 -24.52 32.67
CA GLU A 450 0.26 -23.63 33.74
C GLU A 450 0.83 -22.23 33.62
N TYR A 451 2.14 -22.12 33.36
CA TYR A 451 2.80 -20.83 33.24
C TYR A 451 2.32 -20.07 32.00
N TRP A 452 2.33 -20.68 30.83
CA TRP A 452 2.00 -19.99 29.57
C TRP A 452 0.50 -19.69 29.47
N SER A 453 -0.38 -20.57 29.96
CA SER A 453 -1.83 -20.34 30.01
C SER A 453 -2.21 -19.10 30.81
N LYS A 454 -1.38 -18.66 31.76
CA LYS A 454 -1.64 -17.44 32.55
C LYS A 454 -1.47 -16.16 31.74
N TYR A 455 -0.64 -16.16 30.70
CA TYR A 455 -0.22 -14.94 29.99
C TYR A 455 -0.60 -14.89 28.50
N LEU A 456 -0.96 -16.05 27.92
CA LEU A 456 -1.54 -16.23 26.59
C LEU A 456 -3.07 -16.32 26.67
#